data_AF-A0AAJ0WDH1-F1
#
_entry.id   AF-A0AAJ0WDH1-F1
#
_cell.length_a   1.000
_cell.length_b   1.000
_cell.length_c   1.000
_cell.angle_alpha   90.00
_cell.angle_beta   90.00
_cell.angle_gamma   90.00
#
_symmetry.space_group_name_H-M   'P 1'
#
loop_
_entity.id
_entity.type
_entity.pdbx_description
1 polymer ?
#
loop_
_entity_poly.entity_id
_entity_poly.type
_entity_poly.pdbx_seq_one_letter_code
_entity_poly.pdbx_strand_id
1 'polypeptide(L)'
;MQVFFICFSFLQCISVSAQADNFQVLINKIQQFSKPARILNKHIDATGNGPVEFTNAKKQVLRFRLKHHKLQIQHGGIAYQLFYYKNDYLEKIQTFDVNGKLAGEGESKNESGVVFIIEKPNLYLKKKELIDDAEGNIDLKDDTNEKIIRVQLYDENNMPIPEFQPTYISSKIYWNYNVRMYWP
;
A
#
# COMPACT_ATOMS: atom_id res chain seq x y z
N MET A 1 49.26 39.95 -14.03
CA MET A 1 47.95 39.97 -13.36
C MET A 1 46.96 39.16 -14.19
N GLN A 2 46.91 37.83 -14.08
CA GLN A 2 45.91 37.03 -14.81
C GLN A 2 45.76 35.59 -14.31
N VAL A 3 46.27 35.26 -13.12
CA VAL A 3 46.24 33.88 -12.57
C VAL A 3 45.42 33.81 -11.26
N PHE A 4 45.01 34.94 -10.70
CA PHE A 4 44.31 34.97 -9.40
C PHE A 4 42.77 34.87 -9.50
N PHE A 5 42.19 34.87 -10.70
CA PHE A 5 40.72 34.92 -10.88
C PHE A 5 40.05 33.58 -11.21
N ILE A 6 40.81 32.49 -11.39
CA ILE A 6 40.25 31.18 -11.81
C ILE A 6 39.95 30.25 -10.62
N CYS A 7 40.41 30.58 -9.40
CA CYS A 7 40.15 29.74 -8.23
C CYS A 7 38.79 29.96 -7.56
N PHE A 8 38.03 31.00 -7.93
CA PHE A 8 36.75 31.32 -7.27
C PHE A 8 35.50 30.76 -7.97
N SER A 9 35.63 30.16 -9.16
CA SER A 9 34.49 29.59 -9.91
C SER A 9 34.14 28.14 -9.55
N PHE A 10 34.86 27.50 -8.61
CA PHE A 10 34.62 26.12 -8.20
C PHE A 10 33.90 25.96 -6.85
N LEU A 11 33.43 27.06 -6.24
CA LEU A 11 32.87 27.07 -4.88
C LEU A 11 31.41 27.56 -4.81
N GLN A 12 30.56 27.14 -5.73
CA GLN A 12 29.11 27.35 -5.64
C GLN A 12 28.30 26.13 -6.13
N CYS A 13 28.83 24.91 -6.04
CA CYS A 13 27.96 23.74 -5.91
C CYS A 13 27.55 23.66 -4.44
N ILE A 14 26.63 24.54 -4.05
CA ILE A 14 25.87 24.36 -2.82
C ILE A 14 25.05 23.11 -3.09
N SER A 15 25.59 21.96 -2.72
CA SER A 15 24.85 20.73 -2.61
C SER A 15 23.74 21.04 -1.62
N VAL A 16 22.56 21.41 -2.14
CA VAL A 16 21.32 21.20 -1.43
C VAL A 16 21.23 19.69 -1.31
N SER A 17 21.85 19.14 -0.26
CA SER A 17 21.47 17.84 0.23
C SER A 17 20.03 18.01 0.68
N ALA A 18 19.09 17.82 -0.25
CA ALA A 18 17.74 17.43 0.08
C ALA A 18 17.94 16.29 1.08
N GLN A 19 17.51 16.53 2.32
CA GLN A 19 17.62 15.57 3.41
C GLN A 19 17.02 14.28 2.85
N ALA A 20 17.89 13.35 2.42
CA ALA A 20 17.45 12.15 1.77
C ALA A 20 16.81 11.35 2.89
N ASP A 21 15.49 11.50 3.04
CA ASP A 21 14.73 10.75 4.03
C ASP A 21 15.13 9.28 3.86
N ASN A 22 15.88 8.77 4.82
CA ASN A 22 16.47 7.44 4.72
C ASN A 22 15.42 6.40 5.07
N PHE A 23 14.40 6.32 4.22
CA PHE A 23 13.31 5.36 4.33
C PHE A 23 13.79 3.92 4.20
N GLN A 24 15.03 3.68 3.75
CA GLN A 24 15.59 2.33 3.69
C GLN A 24 15.51 1.64 5.05
N VAL A 25 15.80 2.36 6.14
CA VAL A 25 15.68 1.83 7.50
C VAL A 25 14.24 1.40 7.81
N LEU A 26 13.24 2.16 7.35
CA LEU A 26 11.83 1.86 7.58
C LEU A 26 11.35 0.67 6.76
N ILE A 27 11.69 0.59 5.48
CA ILE A 27 11.21 -0.49 4.60
C ILE A 27 11.98 -1.80 4.82
N ASN A 28 13.22 -1.73 5.33
CA ASN A 28 14.04 -2.91 5.62
C ASN A 28 13.44 -3.82 6.69
N LYS A 29 12.52 -3.32 7.52
CA LYS A 29 11.82 -4.10 8.54
C LYS A 29 10.85 -5.12 7.94
N ILE A 30 10.34 -4.86 6.73
CA ILE A 30 9.31 -5.69 6.10
C ILE A 30 9.98 -6.76 5.23
N GLN A 31 10.18 -7.95 5.81
CA GLN A 31 10.90 -9.05 5.15
C GLN A 31 10.20 -9.53 3.87
N GLN A 32 8.87 -9.43 3.82
CA GLN A 32 8.05 -9.84 2.69
C GLN A 32 8.12 -8.86 1.50
N PHE A 33 8.69 -7.67 1.71
CA PHE A 33 8.88 -6.67 0.66
C PHE A 33 10.30 -6.78 0.09
N SER A 34 10.40 -7.35 -1.11
CA SER A 34 11.69 -7.59 -1.77
C SER A 34 12.40 -6.30 -2.21
N LYS A 35 13.73 -6.35 -2.25
CA LYS A 35 14.63 -5.31 -2.72
C LYS A 35 15.24 -5.71 -4.08
N PRO A 36 15.68 -4.77 -4.93
CA PRO A 36 15.68 -3.32 -4.74
C PRO A 36 14.25 -2.73 -4.78
N ALA A 37 14.06 -1.64 -4.04
CA ALA A 37 12.80 -0.91 -3.99
C ALA A 37 13.02 0.55 -4.39
N ARG A 38 12.01 1.13 -5.05
CA ARG A 38 11.98 2.55 -5.43
C ARG A 38 10.73 3.21 -4.89
N ILE A 39 10.77 4.53 -4.70
CA ILE A 39 9.57 5.30 -4.36
C ILE A 39 8.58 5.18 -5.53
N LEU A 40 7.35 4.80 -5.20
CA LEU A 40 6.20 4.85 -6.11
C LEU A 40 5.48 6.19 -5.98
N ASN A 41 5.21 6.60 -4.74
CA ASN A 41 4.56 7.87 -4.42
C ASN A 41 5.09 8.41 -3.08
N LYS A 42 5.24 9.72 -2.96
CA LYS A 42 5.60 10.42 -1.72
C LYS A 42 4.83 11.74 -1.66
N HIS A 43 3.91 11.86 -0.70
CA HIS A 43 3.21 13.11 -0.41
C HIS A 43 3.37 13.42 1.08
N ILE A 44 4.37 14.24 1.41
CA ILE A 44 4.65 14.66 2.79
C ILE A 44 4.52 16.18 2.84
N ASP A 45 3.71 16.69 3.76
CA ASP A 45 3.54 18.13 3.96
C ASP A 45 4.75 18.78 4.68
N ALA A 46 4.72 20.11 4.81
CA ALA A 46 5.79 20.87 5.46
C ALA A 46 6.00 20.51 6.95
N THR A 47 5.03 19.88 7.59
CA THR A 47 5.11 19.43 8.98
C THR A 47 5.58 17.99 9.11
N GLY A 48 5.90 17.33 8.00
CA GLY A 48 6.37 15.95 7.98
C GLY A 48 5.26 14.91 8.07
N ASN A 49 4.01 15.27 7.74
CA ASN A 49 2.90 14.33 7.73
C ASN A 49 2.57 13.87 6.31
N GLY A 50 2.22 12.60 6.16
CA GLY A 50 1.65 12.08 4.92
C GLY A 50 2.13 10.69 4.51
N PRO A 51 1.56 10.12 3.44
CA PRO A 51 1.88 8.78 2.99
C PRO A 51 3.17 8.71 2.17
N VAL A 52 3.83 7.56 2.27
CA VAL A 52 4.94 7.15 1.41
C VAL A 52 4.68 5.74 0.90
N GLU A 53 4.84 5.55 -0.41
CA GLU A 53 4.69 4.28 -1.09
C GLU A 53 5.98 3.89 -1.81
N PHE A 54 6.37 2.63 -1.67
CA PHE A 54 7.47 2.00 -2.39
C PHE A 54 6.94 0.88 -3.26
N THR A 55 7.62 0.64 -4.39
CA THR A 55 7.39 -0.54 -5.22
C THR A 55 8.70 -1.25 -5.54
N ASN A 56 8.60 -2.51 -5.94
CA ASN A 56 9.73 -3.38 -6.26
C ASN A 56 9.52 -4.16 -7.56
N ALA A 57 10.48 -5.02 -7.91
CA ALA A 57 10.44 -5.82 -9.14
C ALA A 57 9.24 -6.79 -9.21
N LYS A 58 8.66 -7.17 -8.07
CA LYS A 58 7.46 -8.02 -7.99
C LYS A 58 6.16 -7.22 -8.12
N LYS A 59 6.23 -5.93 -8.45
CA LYS A 59 5.09 -4.98 -8.47
C LYS A 59 4.34 -4.90 -7.13
N GLN A 60 4.94 -5.33 -6.01
CA GLN A 60 4.36 -5.11 -4.70
C GLN A 60 4.34 -3.61 -4.40
N VAL A 61 3.41 -3.17 -3.56
CA VAL A 61 3.41 -1.80 -3.04
C VAL A 61 3.49 -1.85 -1.52
N LEU A 62 4.54 -1.29 -0.94
CA LEU A 62 4.66 -1.09 0.50
C LEU A 62 4.29 0.35 0.83
N ARG A 63 3.35 0.54 1.73
CA ARG A 63 2.82 1.84 2.14
C ARG A 63 2.95 2.03 3.65
N PHE A 64 3.31 3.23 4.05
CA PHE A 64 3.26 3.69 5.44
C PHE A 64 3.01 5.20 5.48
N ARG A 65 2.73 5.72 6.67
CA ARG A 65 2.52 7.16 6.89
C ARG A 65 3.55 7.71 7.84
N LEU A 66 3.85 8.99 7.67
CA LEU A 66 4.59 9.76 8.64
C LEU A 66 3.66 10.70 9.41
N LYS A 67 3.98 10.90 10.68
CA LYS A 67 3.47 11.97 11.54
C LYS A 67 4.68 12.68 12.16
N HIS A 68 4.86 13.96 11.86
CA HIS A 68 6.04 14.74 12.26
C HIS A 68 7.37 14.05 11.90
N HIS A 69 7.50 13.61 10.64
CA HIS A 69 8.67 12.87 10.12
C HIS A 69 8.94 11.51 10.77
N LYS A 70 8.05 11.00 11.63
CA LYS A 70 8.18 9.69 12.26
C LYS A 70 7.13 8.73 11.73
N LEU A 71 7.46 7.44 11.65
CA LEU A 71 6.51 6.39 11.30
C LEU A 71 5.26 6.49 12.19
N GLN A 72 4.09 6.64 11.57
CA GLN A 72 2.82 6.70 12.26
C GLN A 72 2.33 5.28 12.57
N ILE A 73 1.91 5.06 13.82
CA ILE A 73 1.20 3.85 14.23
C ILE A 73 -0.30 4.18 14.18
N GLN A 74 -1.07 3.34 13.50
CA GLN A 74 -2.52 3.43 13.33
C GLN A 74 -3.22 2.52 14.36
N HIS A 75 -4.55 2.43 14.26
CA HIS A 75 -5.35 1.50 15.06
C HIS A 75 -4.85 0.06 14.90
N GLY A 76 -5.04 -0.76 15.93
CA GLY A 76 -4.51 -2.13 15.96
C GLY A 76 -2.97 -2.24 15.96
N GLY A 77 -2.23 -1.15 16.21
CA GLY A 77 -0.75 -1.18 16.20
C GLY A 77 -0.14 -1.25 14.80
N ILE A 78 -0.94 -1.06 13.75
CA ILE A 78 -0.52 -1.19 12.35
C ILE A 78 0.31 0.03 11.93
N ALA A 79 1.49 -0.19 11.38
CA ALA A 79 2.38 0.86 10.87
C ALA A 79 2.62 0.77 9.35
N TYR A 80 2.43 -0.42 8.76
CA TYR A 80 2.66 -0.65 7.33
C TYR A 80 1.51 -1.45 6.69
N GLN A 81 1.33 -1.25 5.40
CA GLN A 81 0.47 -2.05 4.53
C GLN A 81 1.28 -2.53 3.31
N LEU A 82 1.19 -3.81 2.97
CA LEU A 82 1.84 -4.41 1.81
C LEU A 82 0.78 -4.98 0.87
N PHE A 83 0.73 -4.45 -0.35
CA PHE A 83 -0.18 -4.85 -1.40
C PHE A 83 0.55 -5.78 -2.38
N TYR A 84 -0.07 -6.91 -2.67
CA TYR A 84 0.43 -7.93 -3.60
C TYR A 84 -0.45 -7.96 -4.84
N TYR A 85 0.19 -8.02 -6.00
CA TYR A 85 -0.50 -8.03 -7.28
C TYR A 85 -0.14 -9.28 -8.07
N LYS A 86 -1.14 -9.87 -8.73
CA LYS A 86 -0.99 -11.00 -9.63
C LYS A 86 -1.83 -10.78 -10.87
N ASN A 87 -1.22 -10.90 -12.05
CA ASN A 87 -1.85 -10.58 -13.33
C ASN A 87 -2.49 -9.18 -13.32
N ASP A 88 -1.81 -8.21 -12.69
CA ASP A 88 -2.25 -6.82 -12.50
C ASP A 88 -3.52 -6.63 -11.66
N TYR A 89 -4.00 -7.68 -10.99
CA TYR A 89 -5.07 -7.60 -9.98
C TYR A 89 -4.50 -7.64 -8.57
N LEU A 90 -5.12 -6.87 -7.65
CA LEU A 90 -4.81 -6.94 -6.23
C LEU A 90 -5.19 -8.32 -5.69
N GLU A 91 -4.20 -9.11 -5.29
CA GLU A 91 -4.37 -10.47 -4.78
C GLU A 91 -4.47 -10.49 -3.26
N LYS A 92 -3.65 -9.69 -2.58
CA LYS A 92 -3.53 -9.71 -1.12
C LYS A 92 -3.15 -8.34 -0.56
N ILE A 93 -3.66 -8.00 0.60
CA ILE A 93 -3.12 -6.94 1.46
C ILE A 93 -2.67 -7.58 2.77
N GLN A 94 -1.52 -7.17 3.29
CA GLN A 94 -1.08 -7.51 4.65
C GLN A 94 -0.71 -6.26 5.43
N THR A 95 -0.90 -6.31 6.74
CA THR A 95 -0.61 -5.23 7.67
C THR A 95 0.47 -5.64 8.66
N PHE A 96 1.34 -4.69 9.02
CA PHE A 96 2.49 -4.96 9.88
C PHE A 96 2.67 -3.90 10.95
N ASP A 97 3.20 -4.30 12.10
CA ASP A 97 3.61 -3.41 13.19
C ASP A 97 4.91 -2.64 12.86
N VAL A 98 5.36 -1.81 13.80
CA VAL A 98 6.60 -1.04 13.69
C VAL A 98 7.88 -1.88 13.59
N ASN A 99 7.81 -3.17 13.87
CA ASN A 99 8.92 -4.12 13.83
C ASN A 99 8.89 -4.99 12.56
N GLY A 100 7.85 -4.85 11.73
CA GLY A 100 7.65 -5.67 10.54
C GLY A 100 7.07 -7.06 10.82
N LYS A 101 6.46 -7.26 11.98
CA LYS A 101 5.64 -8.45 12.27
C LYS A 101 4.22 -8.20 11.78
N LEU A 102 3.52 -9.27 11.38
CA LEU A 102 2.11 -9.18 11.03
C LEU A 102 1.32 -8.64 12.22
N ALA A 103 0.42 -7.71 11.95
CA ALA A 103 -0.39 -7.06 12.96
C ALA A 103 -1.79 -6.84 12.43
N GLY A 104 -2.78 -7.16 13.25
CA GLY A 104 -4.18 -6.93 12.97
C GLY A 104 -4.87 -6.30 14.17
N GLU A 105 -6.06 -5.75 13.94
CA GLU A 105 -6.84 -5.17 15.01
C GLU A 105 -7.54 -6.26 15.84
N GLY A 106 -7.47 -6.16 17.17
CA GLY A 106 -8.09 -7.13 18.08
C GLY A 106 -9.60 -7.26 17.90
N GLU A 107 -10.28 -6.15 17.63
CA GLU A 107 -11.72 -6.11 17.36
C GLU A 107 -12.07 -6.80 16.04
N SER A 108 -11.11 -6.92 15.12
CA SER A 108 -11.23 -7.58 13.81
C SER A 108 -10.59 -8.97 13.81
N LYS A 109 -10.64 -9.69 14.95
CA LYS A 109 -10.06 -11.04 15.12
C LYS A 109 -8.56 -11.11 14.79
N ASN A 110 -7.81 -10.04 15.04
CA ASN A 110 -6.41 -9.91 14.65
C ASN A 110 -6.17 -10.12 13.14
N GLU A 111 -7.11 -9.66 12.30
CA GLU A 111 -6.96 -9.69 10.83
C GLU A 111 -5.71 -8.92 10.41
N SER A 112 -4.67 -9.66 10.02
CA SER A 112 -3.40 -9.12 9.55
C SER A 112 -3.27 -9.18 8.03
N GLY A 113 -4.25 -9.79 7.35
CA GLY A 113 -4.27 -9.82 5.91
C GLY A 113 -5.60 -10.26 5.32
N VAL A 114 -5.81 -9.81 4.10
CA VAL A 114 -6.99 -10.10 3.29
C VAL A 114 -6.53 -10.58 1.92
N VAL A 115 -7.07 -11.72 1.47
CA VAL A 115 -6.84 -12.27 0.13
C VAL A 115 -8.12 -12.13 -0.68
N PHE A 116 -7.98 -11.65 -1.92
CA PHE A 116 -9.06 -11.47 -2.87
C PHE A 116 -8.99 -12.53 -3.96
N ILE A 117 -10.12 -13.20 -4.20
CA ILE A 117 -10.22 -14.30 -5.15
C ILE A 117 -11.33 -13.95 -6.14
N ILE A 118 -10.95 -13.59 -7.35
CA ILE A 118 -11.89 -13.28 -8.43
C ILE A 118 -12.37 -14.60 -9.06
N GLU A 119 -13.54 -15.07 -8.64
CA GLU A 119 -14.11 -16.34 -9.09
C GLU A 119 -14.76 -16.24 -10.48
N LYS A 120 -15.16 -15.02 -10.89
CA LYS A 120 -15.76 -14.76 -12.21
C LYS A 120 -15.01 -13.67 -12.97
N PRO A 121 -13.81 -13.95 -13.51
CA PRO A 121 -12.94 -12.92 -14.10
C PRO A 121 -13.58 -12.12 -15.23
N ASN A 122 -14.28 -12.79 -16.16
CA ASN A 122 -14.93 -12.12 -17.29
C ASN A 122 -16.07 -11.18 -16.86
N LEU A 123 -16.77 -11.54 -15.79
CA LEU A 123 -17.84 -10.70 -15.26
C LEU A 123 -17.25 -9.51 -14.52
N TYR A 124 -16.22 -9.74 -13.69
CA TYR A 124 -15.49 -8.67 -13.03
C TYR A 124 -14.92 -7.66 -14.04
N LEU A 125 -14.31 -8.12 -15.14
CA LEU A 125 -13.76 -7.25 -16.18
C LEU A 125 -14.80 -6.26 -16.72
N LYS A 126 -16.01 -6.75 -17.05
CA LYS A 126 -17.11 -5.89 -17.51
C LYS A 126 -17.54 -4.88 -16.44
N LYS A 127 -17.61 -5.30 -15.18
CA LYS A 127 -17.96 -4.39 -14.08
C LYS A 127 -16.86 -3.35 -13.88
N LYS A 128 -15.60 -3.75 -13.92
CA LYS A 128 -14.43 -2.89 -13.77
C LYS A 128 -14.38 -1.81 -14.85
N GLU A 129 -14.61 -2.16 -16.11
CA GLU A 129 -14.67 -1.22 -17.23
C GLU A 129 -15.68 -0.10 -16.97
N LEU A 130 -16.91 -0.46 -16.56
CA LEU A 130 -17.94 0.53 -16.20
C LEU A 130 -17.53 1.43 -15.01
N ILE A 131 -16.80 0.90 -14.03
CA ILE A 131 -16.35 1.68 -12.88
C ILE A 131 -15.19 2.60 -13.28
N ASP A 132 -14.25 2.11 -14.09
CA ASP A 132 -13.11 2.87 -14.59
C ASP A 132 -13.54 4.03 -15.50
N ASP A 133 -14.49 3.80 -16.41
CA ASP A 133 -15.04 4.82 -17.31
C ASP A 133 -15.70 5.98 -16.55
N ALA A 134 -16.18 5.70 -15.35
CA ALA A 134 -16.74 6.70 -14.43
C ALA A 134 -15.71 7.25 -13.43
N GLU A 135 -14.42 6.88 -13.54
CA GLU A 135 -13.35 7.19 -12.57
C GLU A 135 -13.71 6.80 -11.12
N GLY A 136 -14.56 5.78 -10.96
CA GLY A 136 -15.12 5.39 -9.68
C GLY A 136 -16.28 6.25 -9.17
N ASN A 137 -16.67 7.32 -9.86
CA ASN A 137 -17.79 8.20 -9.48
C ASN A 137 -19.14 7.66 -9.99
N ILE A 138 -19.37 6.36 -9.80
CA ILE A 138 -20.62 5.69 -10.15
C ILE A 138 -21.23 5.04 -8.91
N ASP A 139 -22.54 5.19 -8.75
CA ASP A 139 -23.34 4.40 -7.81
C ASP A 139 -23.67 3.05 -8.46
N LEU A 140 -22.69 2.15 -8.45
CA LEU A 140 -22.88 0.80 -8.96
C LEU A 140 -23.75 0.01 -7.98
N LYS A 141 -24.88 -0.51 -8.46
CA LYS A 141 -25.71 -1.44 -7.70
C LYS A 141 -24.85 -2.56 -7.11
N ASP A 142 -25.03 -2.82 -5.82
CA ASP A 142 -24.32 -3.88 -5.10
C ASP A 142 -24.52 -5.24 -5.80
N ASP A 143 -23.41 -5.79 -6.30
CA ASP A 143 -23.31 -7.07 -7.00
C ASP A 143 -22.69 -8.18 -6.12
N THR A 144 -22.61 -7.99 -4.80
CA THR A 144 -22.09 -9.01 -3.86
C THR A 144 -22.77 -10.37 -4.04
N ASN A 145 -24.09 -10.38 -4.30
CA ASN A 145 -24.86 -11.61 -4.55
C ASN A 145 -24.51 -12.32 -5.86
N GLU A 146 -23.84 -11.64 -6.80
CA GLU A 146 -23.31 -12.25 -8.03
C GLU A 146 -22.09 -13.14 -7.73
N LYS A 147 -21.52 -13.10 -6.51
CA LYS A 147 -20.40 -13.94 -6.05
C LYS A 147 -19.22 -13.87 -7.00
N ILE A 148 -18.78 -12.64 -7.30
CA ILE A 148 -17.70 -12.37 -8.27
C ILE A 148 -16.34 -12.37 -7.57
N ILE A 149 -16.23 -11.72 -6.41
CA ILE A 149 -15.01 -11.61 -5.62
C ILE A 149 -15.26 -12.18 -4.24
N ARG A 150 -14.56 -13.28 -3.93
CA ARG A 150 -14.51 -13.85 -2.59
C ARG A 150 -13.34 -13.26 -1.81
N VAL A 151 -13.55 -13.08 -0.52
CA VAL A 151 -12.54 -12.61 0.43
C VAL A 151 -12.17 -13.75 1.37
N GLN A 152 -10.90 -13.80 1.77
CA GLN A 152 -10.41 -14.70 2.81
C GLN A 152 -9.49 -13.94 3.76
N LEU A 153 -9.85 -13.95 5.04
CA LEU A 153 -9.12 -13.24 6.09
C LEU A 153 -8.01 -14.12 6.70
N TYR A 154 -6.92 -13.49 7.13
CA TYR A 154 -5.76 -14.13 7.73
C TYR A 154 -5.40 -13.47 9.06
N ASP A 155 -5.04 -14.27 10.05
CA ASP A 155 -4.60 -13.81 11.37
C ASP A 155 -3.12 -13.36 11.37
N GLU A 156 -2.62 -12.91 12.52
CA GLU A 156 -1.21 -12.52 12.74
C GLU A 156 -0.19 -13.66 12.56
N ASN A 157 -0.64 -14.91 12.59
CA ASN A 157 0.18 -16.09 12.28
C ASN A 157 0.17 -16.42 10.78
N ASN A 158 -0.46 -15.58 9.95
CA ASN A 158 -0.70 -15.81 8.53
C ASN A 158 -1.48 -17.11 8.27
N MET A 159 -2.38 -17.45 9.18
CA MET A 159 -3.31 -18.57 9.06
C MET A 159 -4.69 -18.05 8.64
N PRO A 160 -5.41 -18.74 7.74
CA PRO A 160 -6.77 -18.37 7.40
C PRO A 160 -7.66 -18.36 8.64
N ILE A 161 -8.42 -17.29 8.83
CA ILE A 161 -9.45 -17.22 9.87
C ILE A 161 -10.66 -18.03 9.38
N PRO A 162 -11.12 -19.05 10.14
CA PRO A 162 -12.27 -19.85 9.72
C PRO A 162 -13.54 -19.00 9.59
N GLU A 163 -14.22 -19.13 8.45
CA GLU A 163 -15.52 -18.52 8.19
C GLU A 163 -16.58 -19.62 8.06
N PHE A 164 -17.78 -19.37 8.63
CA PHE A 164 -18.90 -20.32 8.54
C PHE A 164 -19.43 -20.46 7.11
N GLN A 165 -19.40 -19.36 6.35
CA GLN A 165 -19.73 -19.30 4.93
C GLN A 165 -18.73 -18.38 4.23
N PRO A 166 -18.44 -18.61 2.93
CA PRO A 166 -17.56 -17.73 2.19
C PRO A 166 -18.06 -16.28 2.16
N THR A 167 -17.19 -15.33 2.51
CA THR A 167 -17.48 -13.90 2.42
C THR A 167 -17.23 -13.39 1.00
N TYR A 168 -18.22 -12.68 0.44
CA TYR A 168 -18.09 -12.01 -0.87
C TYR A 168 -18.19 -10.50 -0.70
N ILE A 169 -17.56 -9.77 -1.61
CA ILE A 169 -17.65 -8.31 -1.71
C ILE A 169 -18.08 -7.90 -3.12
N SER A 170 -18.64 -6.70 -3.23
CA SER A 170 -19.00 -6.12 -4.51
C SER A 170 -17.78 -5.75 -5.35
N SER A 171 -17.96 -5.70 -6.66
CA SER A 171 -16.95 -5.22 -7.61
C SER A 171 -16.51 -3.79 -7.28
N LYS A 172 -17.42 -2.96 -6.75
CA LYS A 172 -17.12 -1.59 -6.33
C LYS A 172 -16.22 -1.55 -5.09
N ILE A 173 -16.50 -2.38 -4.08
CA ILE A 173 -15.64 -2.49 -2.89
C ILE A 173 -14.25 -2.97 -3.30
N TYR A 174 -14.15 -4.02 -4.12
CA TYR A 174 -12.86 -4.51 -4.60
C TYR A 174 -12.10 -3.46 -5.43
N TRP A 175 -12.79 -2.68 -6.27
CA TRP A 175 -12.19 -1.57 -6.99
C TRP A 175 -11.60 -0.51 -6.03
N ASN A 176 -12.34 -0.15 -4.97
CA ASN A 176 -11.86 0.80 -3.94
C ASN A 176 -10.57 0.32 -3.23
N TYR A 177 -10.43 -0.99 -3.02
CA TYR A 177 -9.17 -1.58 -2.55
C TYR A 177 -8.03 -1.43 -3.57
N ASN A 178 -8.31 -1.60 -4.87
CA ASN A 178 -7.29 -1.49 -5.94
C ASN A 178 -6.74 -0.07 -6.10
N VAL A 179 -7.61 0.94 -6.01
CA VAL A 179 -7.19 2.36 -5.96
C VAL A 179 -6.58 2.76 -4.61
N ARG A 180 -6.50 1.80 -3.68
CA ARG A 180 -5.90 1.95 -2.35
C ARG A 180 -6.47 3.16 -1.59
N MET A 181 -7.77 3.39 -1.76
CA MET A 181 -8.55 4.36 -0.98
C MET A 181 -8.87 3.82 0.43
N TYR A 182 -8.81 2.50 0.62
CA TYR A 182 -9.01 1.87 1.91
C TYR A 182 -7.84 2.16 2.87
N TRP A 183 -8.18 2.64 4.07
CA TRP A 183 -7.29 2.85 5.21
C TRP A 183 -7.97 2.28 6.47
N PRO A 184 -7.36 1.32 7.18
CA PRO A 184 -7.78 0.95 8.52
C PRO A 184 -7.39 2.04 9.53
#